data_AF-A0A1G5BLW7-F1
#
_entry.id   AF-A0A1G5BLW7-F1
#
_cell.length_a   1.000
_cell.length_b   1.000
_cell.length_c   1.000
_cell.angle_alpha   90.00
_cell.angle_beta   90.00
_cell.angle_gamma   90.00
#
_symmetry.space_group_name_H-M   'P 1'
#
loop_
_entity.id
_entity.type
_entity.pdbx_description
1 polymer ?
#
loop_
_entity_poly.entity_id
_entity_poly.type
_entity_poly.pdbx_seq_one_letter_code
_entity_poly.pdbx_strand_id
1 'polypeptide(L)'
;MTAKPKRASAQAGRSTTPHAAQSLIPISLWKSDAIGVTAYVYEEPEAAIRQSGLVPEWVGYPTERPGSGIAVPAHHFFPNYLKLLRLQSGRLRLIIDARAVLRADGCFQCFIDNLLADPQLSLVKGEPV
;
A
#
# COMPACT_ATOMS: atom_id res chain seq x y z
N MET A 1 -55.95 -7.14 10.81
CA MET A 1 -55.11 -6.89 12.00
C MET A 1 -54.79 -8.29 12.55
N THR A 2 -53.56 -8.79 12.69
CA THR A 2 -52.26 -8.17 12.97
C THR A 2 -51.13 -9.18 12.63
N ALA A 3 -50.08 -8.68 11.98
CA ALA A 3 -48.68 -9.11 11.83
C ALA A 3 -48.24 -10.61 11.88
N LYS A 4 -47.63 -11.08 10.77
CA LYS A 4 -46.58 -12.12 10.74
C LYS A 4 -45.26 -11.57 11.32
N PRO A 5 -44.44 -12.36 12.04
CA PRO A 5 -43.13 -11.91 12.49
C PRO A 5 -42.17 -11.84 11.29
N LYS A 6 -41.60 -10.65 11.10
CA LYS A 6 -40.59 -10.33 10.09
C LYS A 6 -39.26 -10.95 10.53
N ARG A 7 -38.71 -11.87 9.73
CA ARG A 7 -37.35 -12.41 9.91
C ARG A 7 -36.38 -11.23 10.00
N ALA A 8 -35.71 -11.10 11.14
CA ALA A 8 -34.56 -10.22 11.27
C ALA A 8 -33.45 -10.79 10.37
N SER A 9 -33.15 -10.11 9.27
CA SER A 9 -31.87 -10.27 8.60
C SER A 9 -30.83 -9.71 9.55
N ALA A 10 -30.13 -10.60 10.27
CA ALA A 10 -28.89 -10.27 10.92
C ALA A 10 -27.97 -9.67 9.86
N GLN A 11 -27.75 -8.35 9.95
CA GLN A 11 -26.72 -7.69 9.18
C GLN A 11 -25.44 -8.49 9.40
N ALA A 12 -24.92 -9.04 8.31
CA ALA A 12 -23.57 -9.53 8.27
C ALA A 12 -22.68 -8.38 8.72
N GLY A 13 -22.26 -8.43 9.99
CA GLY A 13 -21.04 -7.76 10.40
C GLY A 13 -20.01 -8.25 9.42
N ARG A 14 -19.60 -7.38 8.49
CA ARG A 14 -18.39 -7.60 7.72
C ARG A 14 -17.31 -7.72 8.78
N SER A 15 -16.95 -8.94 9.14
CA SER A 15 -15.65 -9.22 9.70
C SER A 15 -14.67 -8.74 8.66
N THR A 16 -14.26 -7.48 8.76
CA THR A 16 -12.97 -7.03 8.29
C THR A 16 -11.96 -7.82 9.11
N THR A 17 -11.70 -9.06 8.70
CA THR A 17 -10.43 -9.68 8.99
C THR A 17 -9.39 -8.63 8.60
N PRO A 18 -8.59 -8.11 9.53
CA PRO A 18 -7.43 -7.35 9.13
C PRO A 18 -6.62 -8.36 8.31
N HIS A 19 -6.57 -8.14 7.00
CA HIS A 19 -5.55 -8.79 6.21
C HIS A 19 -4.25 -8.21 6.74
N ALA A 20 -3.72 -8.83 7.79
CA ALA A 20 -2.34 -8.69 8.19
C ALA A 20 -1.54 -9.33 7.06
N ALA A 21 -1.52 -8.66 5.90
CA ALA A 21 -0.35 -8.69 5.04
C ALA A 21 0.80 -8.47 6.01
N GLN A 22 1.65 -9.49 6.18
CA GLN A 22 2.84 -9.38 7.01
C GLN A 22 3.53 -8.10 6.57
N SER A 23 3.46 -7.08 7.43
CA SER A 23 3.81 -5.73 7.03
C SER A 23 5.30 -5.74 6.81
N LEU A 24 5.71 -5.69 5.54
CA LEU A 24 7.11 -5.61 5.21
C LEU A 24 7.68 -4.41 5.96
N ILE A 25 8.80 -4.60 6.66
CA ILE A 25 9.44 -3.52 7.39
C ILE A 25 10.44 -2.86 6.43
N PRO A 26 10.29 -1.56 6.13
CA PRO A 26 11.25 -0.89 5.27
C PRO A 26 12.60 -0.82 5.98
N ILE A 27 13.66 -1.17 5.28
CA ILE A 27 15.03 -1.11 5.81
C ILE A 27 15.65 0.28 5.63
N SER A 28 15.12 1.08 4.71
CA SER A 28 15.53 2.46 4.52
C SER A 28 14.47 3.30 3.81
N LEU A 29 14.64 4.61 3.94
CA LEU A 29 13.89 5.63 3.21
C LEU A 29 14.85 6.28 2.20
N TRP A 30 14.44 6.33 0.94
CA TRP A 30 15.15 7.02 -0.13
C TRP A 30 14.35 8.24 -0.57
N LYS A 31 15.01 9.40 -0.65
CA LYS A 31 14.40 10.62 -1.16
C LYS A 31 15.22 11.12 -2.35
N SER A 32 14.54 11.52 -3.40
CA SER A 32 15.16 12.17 -4.54
C SER A 32 14.41 13.43 -4.90
N ASP A 33 15.04 14.57 -4.64
CA ASP A 33 14.46 15.88 -4.92
C ASP A 33 14.36 16.13 -6.44
N ALA A 34 15.24 15.54 -7.25
CA ALA A 34 15.23 15.69 -8.71
C ALA A 34 13.99 15.08 -9.38
N ILE A 35 13.44 14.00 -8.81
CA ILE A 35 12.22 13.35 -9.32
C ILE A 35 11.02 13.60 -8.40
N GLY A 36 11.19 14.35 -7.31
CA GLY A 36 10.13 14.63 -6.34
C GLY A 36 9.56 13.39 -5.65
N VAL A 37 10.36 12.32 -5.48
CA VAL A 37 9.89 11.05 -4.91
C VAL A 37 10.51 10.82 -3.54
N THR A 38 9.66 10.38 -2.61
CA THR A 38 10.06 9.71 -1.37
C THR A 38 9.65 8.25 -1.49
N ALA A 39 10.57 7.31 -1.27
CA ALA A 39 10.35 5.89 -1.49
C ALA A 39 10.88 5.06 -0.33
N TYR A 40 10.16 4.00 0.01
CA TYR A 40 10.63 2.98 0.93
C TYR A 40 11.44 1.91 0.20
N VAL A 41 12.42 1.35 0.90
CA VAL A 41 13.24 0.24 0.42
C VAL A 41 13.01 -0.98 1.30
N TYR A 42 12.72 -2.10 0.66
CA TYR A 42 12.55 -3.41 1.29
C TYR A 42 13.53 -4.41 0.69
N GLU A 43 13.99 -5.36 1.48
CA GLU A 43 14.86 -6.46 1.02
C GLU A 43 14.40 -7.81 1.54
N GLU A 44 13.62 -8.51 0.73
CA GLU A 44 12.93 -9.71 1.18
C GLU A 44 12.95 -10.82 0.14
N PRO A 45 12.64 -12.07 0.53
CA PRO A 45 12.37 -13.14 -0.42
C PRO A 45 11.23 -12.73 -1.36
N GLU A 46 11.28 -13.22 -2.60
CA GLU A 46 10.27 -12.90 -3.61
C GLU A 46 8.85 -13.26 -3.17
N ALA A 47 8.67 -14.39 -2.46
CA ALA A 47 7.38 -14.79 -1.94
C ALA A 47 6.79 -13.73 -0.97
N ALA A 48 7.61 -13.14 -0.12
CA ALA A 48 7.18 -12.11 0.82
C ALA A 48 6.80 -10.81 0.09
N ILE A 49 7.60 -10.39 -0.90
CA ILE A 49 7.26 -9.23 -1.76
C ILE A 49 5.94 -9.47 -2.50
N ARG A 50 5.72 -10.68 -3.04
CA ARG A 50 4.45 -11.03 -3.71
C ARG A 50 3.26 -10.99 -2.75
N GLN A 51 3.41 -11.57 -1.57
CA GLN A 51 2.36 -11.59 -0.55
C GLN A 51 2.02 -10.21 0.02
N SER A 52 2.96 -9.24 -0.07
CA SER A 52 2.72 -7.88 0.41
C SER A 52 1.69 -7.08 -0.38
N GLY A 53 1.44 -7.46 -1.65
CA GLY A 53 0.56 -6.70 -2.55
C GLY A 53 1.10 -5.33 -2.98
N LEU A 54 2.32 -4.94 -2.59
CA LEU A 54 2.92 -3.65 -2.96
C LEU A 54 3.31 -3.57 -4.44
N VAL A 55 3.59 -4.71 -5.07
CA VAL A 55 3.90 -4.80 -6.50
C VAL A 55 2.60 -5.08 -7.26
N PRO A 56 2.18 -4.21 -8.20
CA PRO A 56 0.98 -4.44 -8.99
C PRO A 56 1.06 -5.75 -9.79
N GLU A 57 -0.07 -6.44 -9.96
CA GLU A 57 -0.13 -7.77 -10.61
C GLU A 57 0.38 -7.78 -12.05
N TRP A 58 0.24 -6.66 -12.77
CA TRP A 58 0.74 -6.50 -14.14
C TRP A 58 2.26 -6.30 -14.21
N VAL A 59 2.93 -6.05 -13.08
CA VAL A 59 4.38 -5.94 -13.00
C VAL A 59 4.97 -7.33 -12.80
N GLY A 60 5.74 -7.79 -13.80
CA GLY A 60 6.52 -9.01 -13.69
C GLY A 60 7.63 -8.91 -12.64
N TYR A 61 8.25 -10.04 -12.32
CA TYR A 61 9.38 -10.11 -11.40
C TYR A 61 10.68 -10.34 -12.20
N PRO A 62 11.81 -9.75 -11.77
CA PRO A 62 13.07 -9.92 -12.48
C PRO A 62 13.49 -11.39 -12.47
N THR A 63 14.26 -11.81 -13.47
CA THR A 63 14.80 -13.17 -13.52
C THR A 63 15.64 -13.49 -12.27
N GLU A 64 15.90 -14.77 -12.02
CA GLU A 64 16.70 -15.21 -10.86
C GLU A 64 18.17 -14.79 -10.94
N ARG A 65 18.63 -14.30 -12.10
CA ARG A 65 20.00 -13.81 -12.28
C ARG A 65 20.26 -12.57 -11.40
N PRO A 66 21.33 -12.57 -10.58
CA PRO A 66 21.70 -11.39 -9.82
C PRO A 66 21.93 -10.17 -10.70
N GLY A 67 21.47 -9.01 -10.24
CA GLY A 67 21.55 -7.74 -10.98
C GLY A 67 20.42 -7.52 -11.98
N SER A 68 19.60 -8.54 -12.28
CA SER A 68 18.37 -8.36 -13.05
C SER A 68 17.41 -7.43 -12.32
N GLY A 69 16.81 -6.48 -13.03
CA GLY A 69 15.90 -5.53 -12.43
C GLY A 69 14.83 -5.03 -13.39
N ILE A 70 13.76 -4.53 -12.80
CA ILE A 70 12.62 -3.91 -13.49
C ILE A 70 12.40 -2.56 -12.84
N ALA A 71 12.29 -1.51 -13.64
CA ALA A 71 11.93 -0.19 -13.17
C ALA A 71 10.64 0.25 -13.87
N VAL A 72 9.67 0.66 -13.07
CA VAL A 72 8.41 1.23 -13.49
C VAL A 72 8.46 2.72 -13.16
N PRO A 73 8.65 3.60 -14.16
CA PRO A 73 8.57 5.03 -13.93
C PRO A 73 7.13 5.42 -13.58
N ALA A 74 6.97 6.52 -12.85
CA ALA A 74 5.66 7.08 -12.59
C ALA A 74 4.98 7.44 -13.92
N HIS A 75 3.74 7.00 -14.10
CA HIS A 75 2.95 7.19 -15.30
C HIS A 75 1.48 7.39 -14.94
N HIS A 76 0.61 7.83 -15.87
CA HIS A 76 -0.78 8.15 -15.52
C HIS A 76 -1.59 6.94 -14.98
N PHE A 77 -1.30 5.72 -15.44
CA PHE A 77 -1.93 4.49 -14.92
C PHE A 77 -1.34 4.00 -13.59
N PHE A 78 -0.12 4.41 -13.26
CA PHE A 78 0.54 4.10 -11.99
C PHE A 78 1.41 5.30 -11.60
N PRO A 79 0.86 6.29 -10.87
CA PRO A 79 1.50 7.58 -10.65
C PRO A 79 2.63 7.52 -9.61
N ASN A 80 3.27 6.36 -9.47
CA ASN A 80 4.27 6.08 -8.44
C ASN A 80 5.49 5.45 -9.09
N TYR A 81 6.64 5.73 -8.51
CA TYR A 81 7.85 5.03 -8.87
C TYR A 81 7.89 3.65 -8.20
N LEU A 82 8.33 2.64 -8.95
CA LEU A 82 8.64 1.31 -8.44
C LEU A 82 9.89 0.75 -9.13
N LYS A 83 10.76 0.10 -8.37
CA LYS A 83 11.90 -0.65 -8.90
C LYS A 83 12.12 -1.94 -8.12
N LEU A 84 12.28 -3.02 -8.85
CA LEU A 84 12.66 -4.34 -8.34
C LEU A 84 14.08 -4.66 -8.83
N LEU A 85 14.93 -5.16 -7.93
CA LEU A 85 16.28 -5.61 -8.25
C LEU A 85 16.57 -6.94 -7.56
N ARG A 86 17.04 -7.93 -8.31
CA ARG A 86 17.56 -9.19 -7.77
C ARG A 86 18.94 -8.97 -7.18
N LEU A 87 19.09 -9.24 -5.89
CA LEU A 87 20.37 -9.16 -5.19
C LEU A 87 21.17 -10.45 -5.37
N GLN A 88 22.48 -10.39 -5.11
CA GLN A 88 23.36 -11.57 -5.11
C GLN A 88 22.92 -12.64 -4.10
N SER A 89 22.23 -12.23 -3.03
CA SER A 89 21.66 -13.13 -2.03
C SER A 89 20.42 -13.91 -2.52
N GLY A 90 19.93 -13.66 -3.74
CA GLY A 90 18.67 -14.21 -4.26
C GLY A 90 17.41 -13.46 -3.79
N ARG A 91 17.53 -12.59 -2.77
CA ARG A 91 16.46 -11.69 -2.33
C ARG A 91 16.14 -10.63 -3.38
N LEU A 92 14.97 -10.00 -3.24
CA LEU A 92 14.57 -8.84 -4.01
C LEU A 92 14.71 -7.57 -3.18
N ARG A 93 15.31 -6.55 -3.79
CA ARG A 93 15.19 -5.17 -3.33
C ARG A 93 14.02 -4.51 -4.03
N LEU A 94 12.99 -4.12 -3.27
CA LEU A 94 11.88 -3.30 -3.75
C LEU A 94 12.13 -1.85 -3.31
N ILE A 95 12.15 -0.92 -4.25
CA ILE A 95 12.13 0.52 -4.01
C ILE A 95 10.80 1.03 -4.53
N ILE A 96 9.96 1.57 -3.67
CA ILE A 96 8.59 1.97 -4.04
C ILE A 96 8.20 3.28 -3.38
N ASP A 97 7.53 4.14 -4.14
CA ASP A 97 7.00 5.42 -3.65
C ASP A 97 6.18 5.24 -2.36
N ALA A 98 6.45 6.07 -1.36
CA ALA A 98 5.75 6.04 -0.09
C ALA A 98 4.24 6.20 -0.26
N ARG A 99 3.78 6.96 -1.27
CA ARG A 99 2.36 7.13 -1.57
C ARG A 99 1.67 5.83 -1.99
N ALA A 100 2.38 4.96 -2.70
CA ALA A 100 1.85 3.64 -3.07
C ALA A 100 1.71 2.75 -1.83
N VAL A 101 2.70 2.78 -0.94
CA VAL A 101 2.67 2.04 0.33
C VAL A 101 1.51 2.51 1.21
N LEU A 102 1.38 3.83 1.43
CA LEU A 102 0.32 4.39 2.27
C LEU A 102 -1.09 4.13 1.72
N ARG A 103 -1.26 4.04 0.40
CA ARG A 103 -2.55 3.65 -0.21
C ARG A 103 -2.90 2.18 0.01
N ALA A 104 -1.90 1.31 0.12
CA ALA A 104 -2.11 -0.09 0.44
C ALA A 104 -2.28 -0.33 1.94
N ASP A 105 -1.84 0.59 2.79
CA ASP A 105 -1.95 0.49 4.24
C ASP A 105 -3.39 0.77 4.72
N GLY A 106 -4.11 -0.28 5.07
CA GLY A 106 -5.50 -0.20 5.54
C GLY A 106 -5.66 0.57 6.86
N CYS A 107 -4.65 0.56 7.74
CA CYS A 107 -4.69 1.33 8.98
C CYS A 107 -4.56 2.83 8.68
N PHE A 108 -3.66 3.20 7.77
CA PHE A 108 -3.52 4.57 7.30
C PHE A 108 -4.78 5.06 6.58
N GLN A 109 -5.35 4.25 5.68
CA GLN A 109 -6.61 4.61 5.02
C GLN A 109 -7.75 4.81 6.03
N CYS A 110 -7.92 3.89 6.98
CA CYS A 110 -8.91 4.02 8.04
C CYS A 110 -8.69 5.30 8.89
N PHE A 111 -7.45 5.63 9.22
CA PHE A 111 -7.12 6.86 9.92
C PHE A 111 -7.53 8.11 9.11
N ILE A 112 -7.17 8.17 7.83
CA ILE A 112 -7.53 9.28 6.94
C ILE A 112 -9.05 9.38 6.76
N ASP A 113 -9.74 8.26 6.57
CA ASP A 113 -11.20 8.22 6.44
C ASP A 113 -11.89 8.77 7.69
N ASN A 114 -11.42 8.39 8.88
CA ASN A 114 -11.93 8.92 10.14
C ASN A 114 -11.66 10.41 10.29
N LEU A 115 -10.47 10.88 9.88
CA LEU A 115 -10.09 12.28 9.90
C LEU A 115 -11.01 13.12 8.99
N LEU A 116 -11.32 12.61 7.79
CA LEU A 116 -12.19 13.27 6.82
C LEU A 116 -13.67 13.23 7.21
N ALA A 117 -14.08 12.24 8.01
CA ALA A 117 -15.45 12.11 8.49
C ALA A 117 -15.76 12.99 9.71
N ASP A 118 -14.74 13.59 10.34
CA ASP A 118 -14.91 14.46 11.50
C ASP A 118 -15.44 15.83 11.06
N PRO A 119 -16.71 16.18 11.37
CA PRO A 119 -17.30 17.46 10.96
C PRO A 119 -16.75 18.66 11.75
N GLN A 120 -16.01 18.43 12.84
CA GLN A 120 -15.38 19.49 13.64
C GLN A 120 -13.95 19.77 13.19
N LEU A 121 -13.39 18.94 12.32
CA LEU A 121 -12.03 19.12 11.84
C LEU A 121 -12.04 19.90 10.52
N SER A 122 -11.45 21.10 10.54
CA SER A 122 -11.00 21.72 9.29
C SER A 122 -9.56 21.30 8.97
N LEU A 123 -9.41 20.64 7.82
CA LEU A 123 -8.11 20.32 7.22
C LEU A 123 -7.59 21.45 6.31
N VAL A 124 -8.33 22.54 6.20
CA VAL A 124 -7.91 23.72 5.44
C VAL A 124 -7.13 24.65 6.35
N LYS A 125 -5.89 24.93 5.97
CA LYS A 125 -5.03 25.85 6.72
C LYS A 125 -5.69 27.23 6.82
N GLY A 126 -6.08 27.64 8.02
CA GLY A 126 -6.61 28.97 8.32
C GLY A 126 -8.12 29.06 8.54
N GLU A 127 -8.85 27.95 8.45
CA GLU A 127 -10.26 27.92 8.87
C GLU A 127 -10.38 27.79 10.40
N PRO A 128 -11.39 28.42 11.03
CA PRO A 128 -11.65 28.24 12.45
C PRO A 128 -12.15 26.81 12.72
N VAL A 129 -11.53 26.16 13.72
CA VAL A 129 -11.97 24.90 14.32
C VAL A 129 -13.16 25.15 15.23
#